data_AF-A0A956N8B9-F1
#
_entry.id   AF-A0A956N8B9-F1
#
_cell.length_a   1.000
_cell.length_b   1.000
_cell.length_c   1.000
_cell.angle_alpha   90.00
_cell.angle_beta   90.00
_cell.angle_gamma   90.00
#
_symmetry.space_group_name_H-M   'P 1'
#
loop_
_entity.id
_entity.type
_entity.pdbx_description
1 polymer ?
#
loop_
_entity_poly.entity_id
_entity_poly.type
_entity_poly.pdbx_seq_one_letter_code
_entity_poly.pdbx_strand_id
1 'polypeptide(L)' 'MNSEHDPREIISASRRTDIPAFHSEWMLRRLRAGFCHVIHPYSARVRRVSLAPEDVRG' A
#
# COMPACT_ATOMS: atom_id res chain seq x y z
N MET A 1 -12.44 25.99 6.19
CA MET A 1 -11.34 25.24 6.83
C MET A 1 -11.21 23.93 6.07
N ASN A 2 -10.63 23.99 4.88
CA ASN A 2 -10.48 22.81 4.02
C ASN A 2 -9.05 22.32 4.22
N SER A 3 -8.92 21.21 4.95
CA SER A 3 -7.66 20.49 5.06
C SER A 3 -7.29 19.97 3.68
N GLU A 4 -6.27 20.57 3.08
CA GLU A 4 -5.64 20.13 1.83
C GLU A 4 -5.12 18.70 2.03
N HIS A 5 -5.88 17.72 1.56
CA HIS A 5 -5.46 16.32 1.52
C HIS A 5 -4.52 16.18 0.33
N ASP A 6 -3.20 16.16 0.56
CA ASP A 6 -2.23 15.85 -0.49
C ASP A 6 -2.59 14.47 -1.07
N PRO A 7 -3.01 14.36 -2.35
CA PRO A 7 -3.52 13.11 -2.92
C PRO A 7 -2.44 12.05 -3.15
N ARG A 8 -1.25 12.20 -2.53
CA ARG A 8 -0.07 11.40 -2.81
C ARG A 8 0.38 10.67 -1.54
N GLU A 9 -0.11 9.45 -1.39
CA GLU A 9 0.25 8.56 -0.28
C GLU A 9 1.65 7.96 -0.49
N ILE A 10 2.54 8.15 0.49
CA ILE A 10 3.80 7.41 0.56
C ILE A 10 3.51 6.01 1.12
N ILE A 11 3.69 4.98 0.30
CA ILE A 11 3.46 3.58 0.70
C ILE A 11 4.75 2.99 1.26
N SER A 12 4.85 2.92 2.59
CA SER A 12 5.94 2.24 3.26
C SER A 12 5.64 0.75 3.42
N ALA A 13 6.37 -0.08 2.70
CA ALA A 13 6.13 -1.52 2.63
C ALA A 13 7.00 -2.35 3.62
N SER A 14 8.04 -1.75 4.22
CA SER A 14 8.99 -2.47 5.10
C SER A 14 8.54 -2.66 6.55
N ARG A 15 7.62 -1.83 7.05
CA ARG A 15 7.28 -1.77 8.48
C ARG A 15 6.49 -2.96 9.03
N ARG A 16 6.02 -3.87 8.17
CA ARG A 16 5.13 -4.98 8.57
C ARG A 16 5.54 -6.34 8.01
N THR A 17 6.52 -6.40 7.10
CA THR A 17 7.00 -7.62 6.44
C THR A 17 8.31 -7.31 5.71
N ASP A 18 9.29 -8.21 5.75
CA ASP A 18 10.43 -8.23 4.82
C ASP A 18 9.96 -8.69 3.42
N ILE A 19 9.10 -7.86 2.79
CA ILE A 19 8.36 -8.19 1.57
C ILE A 19 9.25 -8.75 0.44
N PRO A 20 10.49 -8.25 0.19
CA PRO A 20 11.31 -8.78 -0.88
C PRO A 20 11.85 -10.20 -0.63
N ALA A 21 12.10 -10.59 0.62
CA ALA A 21 12.78 -11.84 0.95
C ALA A 21 11.85 -13.07 1.00
N PHE A 22 10.58 -12.88 1.40
CA PHE A 22 9.65 -13.99 1.64
C PHE A 22 8.29 -13.87 0.94
N HIS A 23 7.98 -12.72 0.32
CA HIS A 23 6.67 -12.45 -0.29
C HIS A 23 6.76 -11.82 -1.68
N SER A 24 7.88 -12.02 -2.38
CA SER A 24 8.12 -11.46 -3.72
C SER A 24 7.06 -11.87 -4.74
N GLU A 25 6.63 -13.14 -4.77
CA GLU A 25 5.56 -13.60 -5.68
C GLU A 25 4.23 -12.88 -5.41
N TRP A 26 3.86 -12.75 -4.13
CA TRP A 26 2.66 -12.03 -3.73
C TRP A 26 2.76 -10.54 -4.11
N MET A 27 3.90 -9.91 -3.84
CA MET A 27 4.15 -8.51 -4.17
C MET A 27 4.03 -8.27 -5.67
N LEU A 28 4.66 -9.09 -6.51
CA LEU A 28 4.58 -8.99 -7.97
C LEU A 28 3.14 -9.19 -8.48
N ARG A 29 2.33 -10.04 -7.84
CA ARG A 29 0.91 -10.16 -8.15
C ARG A 29 0.14 -8.89 -7.79
N ARG A 30 0.42 -8.28 -6.63
CA ARG A 30 -0.25 -7.04 -6.21
C ARG A 30 0.15 -5.84 -7.08
N LEU A 31 1.43 -5.73 -7.45
CA LEU A 31 1.91 -4.72 -8.38
C LEU A 31 1.23 -4.84 -9.74
N ARG A 32 1.17 -6.05 -10.31
CA ARG A 32 0.43 -6.29 -11.56
C ARG A 32 -1.07 -5.98 -11.45
N ALA A 33 -1.67 -6.22 -10.27
CA ALA A 33 -3.06 -5.88 -10.01
C ALA A 33 -3.29 -4.36 -9.77
N GLY A 34 -2.23 -3.58 -9.49
CA GLY A 34 -2.32 -2.14 -9.24
C GLY A 34 -2.89 -1.74 -7.87
N PHE A 35 -3.08 -2.68 -6.94
CA PHE A 35 -3.55 -2.37 -5.58
C PHE A 35 -3.25 -3.49 -4.60
N CYS A 36 -3.34 -3.22 -3.29
CA CYS A 36 -3.37 -4.23 -2.23
C CYS A 36 -4.45 -3.94 -1.19
N HIS A 37 -4.80 -4.94 -0.38
CA HIS A 37 -5.67 -4.78 0.77
C HIS A 37 -4.82 -4.80 2.04
N VAL A 38 -5.08 -3.84 2.93
CA VAL A 38 -4.40 -3.72 4.22
C VAL A 38 -5.45 -3.74 5.32
N ILE A 39 -5.21 -4.56 6.34
CA ILE A 39 -6.08 -4.63 7.53
C ILE A 39 -5.57 -3.62 8.55
N HIS A 40 -6.46 -2.73 8.99
CA HIS A 40 -6.15 -1.80 10.07
C HIS A 40 -5.97 -2.58 11.40
N PRO A 41 -4.82 -2.44 12.10
CA PRO A 41 -4.47 -3.30 13.24
C PRO A 41 -5.47 -3.26 14.39
N TYR A 42 -6.08 -2.10 14.66
CA TYR A 42 -6.93 -1.90 15.83
C TYR A 42 -8.43 -2.06 15.55
N SER A 43 -8.84 -1.93 14.29
CA SER A 43 -10.26 -1.93 13.94
C SER A 43 -10.66 -3.09 13.04
N ALA A 44 -9.70 -3.94 12.65
CA ALA A 44 -9.85 -5.03 11.69
C ALA A 44 -10.47 -4.62 10.33
N ARG A 45 -10.62 -3.32 10.06
CA ARG A 45 -11.18 -2.82 8.82
C ARG A 45 -10.20 -3.04 7.68
N VAL A 46 -10.70 -3.57 6.58
CA VAL A 46 -9.93 -3.72 5.34
C VAL A 46 -9.99 -2.40 4.57
N ARG A 47 -8.83 -1.88 4.19
CA ARG A 47 -8.72 -0.76 3.25
C ARG A 47 -8.00 -1.19 1.98
N ARG A 48 -8.39 -0.62 0.85
CA ARG A 48 -7.69 -0.77 -0.43
C ARG A 48 -6.63 0.32 -0.56
N VAL A 49 -5.41 -0.05 -0.89
CA VAL A 49 -4.30 0.87 -1.13
C VAL A 49 -3.89 0.73 -2.60
N SER A 50 -3.83 1.84 -3.33
CA SER A 50 -3.37 1.84 -4.73
C SER A 50 -1.90 1.49 -4.80
N LEU A 51 -1.46 0.81 -5.86
CA LEU A 51 -0.06 0.58 -6.17
C LEU A 51 0.29 1.13 -7.56
N ALA A 52 -0.59 1.96 -8.13
CA ALA A 52 -0.38 2.58 -9.42
C ALA A 52 0.79 3.59 -9.32
N PRO A 53 1.70 3.65 -10.31
CA PRO A 53 2.86 4.55 -10.27
C PRO A 53 2.51 6.03 -10.04
N GLU A 54 1.35 6.47 -10.53
CA GLU A 54 0.83 7.83 -10.35
C GLU A 54 0.46 8.15 -8.89
N ASP A 55 0.14 7.12 -8.10
CA ASP A 55 -0.31 7.24 -6.72
C ASP A 55 0.85 7.02 -5.72
N VAL A 56 2.06 6.71 -6.20
CA VAL A 56 3.22 6.33 -5.37
C VAL A 56 4.43 7.22 -5.66
N ARG A 57 5.08 7.72 -4.61
CA ARG A 57 6.36 8.44 -4.70
C ARG A 57 7.54 7.47 -4.49
N GLY A 58 8.60 7.65 -5.29
CA GLY A 58 9.91 7.00 -5.10
C GLY A 58 10.85 7.84 -4.23
#